data_AF-A0A1S9CSR0-F1
#
_entry.id   AF-A0A1S9CSR0-F1
#
_cell.length_a   1.000
_cell.length_b   1.000
_cell.length_c   1.000
_cell.angle_alpha   90.00
_cell.angle_beta   90.00
_cell.angle_gamma   90.00
#
_symmetry.space_group_name_H-M   'P 1'
#
loop_
_entity.id
_entity.type
_entity.pdbx_description
1 polymer ?
#
loop_
_entity_poly.entity_id
_entity_poly.type
_entity_poly.pdbx_seq_one_letter_code
_entity_poly.pdbx_strand_id
1 'polypeptide(L)'
;MQLNQSNPYKDELVNGIRIVSRAAPHYNHGVLIRLLGNNIEDNLDYPCRVALDCLDVKFDNNNIRQPDISVINVEDTFEGTVYTGKIKLVVEIWSPENKRSEREEKINLYKSNSINQTL
;
A
#
# COMPACT_ATOMS: atom_id res chain seq x y z
N MET A 1 25.68 16.63 -1.25
CA MET A 1 24.25 16.49 -1.57
C MET A 1 23.52 16.29 -0.26
N GLN A 2 22.68 17.22 0.16
CA GLN A 2 21.90 17.09 1.40
C GLN A 2 20.60 16.37 1.03
N LEU A 3 20.41 15.16 1.55
CA LEU A 3 19.19 14.42 1.33
C LEU A 3 18.07 15.07 2.15
N ASN A 4 17.02 15.54 1.48
CA ASN A 4 15.79 15.93 2.17
C ASN A 4 15.27 14.72 2.93
N GLN A 5 15.04 14.87 4.24
CA GLN A 5 14.46 13.80 5.04
C GLN A 5 12.99 13.63 4.62
N SER A 6 12.68 12.50 4.00
CA SER A 6 11.29 12.09 3.76
C SER A 6 10.60 11.81 5.10
N ASN A 7 9.31 12.08 5.19
CA ASN A 7 8.50 11.71 6.35
C ASN A 7 8.56 10.18 6.55
N PRO A 8 9.11 9.65 7.66
CA PRO A 8 9.25 8.21 7.87
C PRO A 8 8.00 7.58 8.47
N TYR A 9 6.86 8.26 8.39
CA TYR A 9 5.62 7.82 9.01
C TYR A 9 4.55 7.57 7.94
N LYS A 10 3.87 6.42 8.06
CA LYS A 10 2.59 6.17 7.38
C LYS A 10 1.47 6.75 8.21
N ASP A 11 0.52 7.40 7.56
CA ASP A 11 -0.64 8.03 8.19
C ASP A 11 -1.90 7.42 7.60
N GLU A 12 -2.47 6.44 8.31
CA GLU A 12 -3.56 5.61 7.83
C GLU A 12 -4.85 5.87 8.64
N LEU A 13 -6.01 5.73 8.01
CA LEU A 13 -7.31 5.76 8.69
C LEU A 13 -7.79 4.32 8.88
N VAL A 14 -7.71 3.77 10.09
CA VAL A 14 -8.03 2.37 10.43
C VAL A 14 -9.35 2.33 11.21
N ASN A 15 -10.41 1.81 10.58
CA ASN A 15 -11.75 1.74 11.20
C ASN A 15 -12.22 3.09 11.78
N GLY A 16 -11.97 4.18 11.04
CA GLY A 16 -12.32 5.54 11.44
C GLY A 16 -11.34 6.19 12.43
N ILE A 17 -10.28 5.50 12.84
CA ILE A 17 -9.25 6.01 13.76
C ILE A 17 -7.98 6.29 12.97
N ARG A 18 -7.44 7.51 13.07
CA ARG A 18 -6.18 7.87 12.42
C ARG A 18 -5.00 7.27 13.19
N ILE A 19 -4.17 6.50 12.50
CA ILE A 19 -2.98 5.82 13.04
C ILE A 19 -1.76 6.33 12.30
N VAL A 20 -0.84 6.93 13.05
CA VAL A 20 0.49 7.31 12.54
C VAL A 20 1.48 6.25 12.99
N SER A 21 1.99 5.46 12.05
CA SER A 21 2.93 4.38 12.31
C SER A 21 4.30 4.72 11.74
N ARG A 22 5.36 4.33 12.44
CA ARG A 22 6.72 4.52 11.94
C ARG A 22 6.98 3.49 10.84
N ALA A 23 6.87 3.91 9.59
CA ALA A 23 7.46 3.20 8.47
C ALA A 23 8.95 3.52 8.47
N ALA A 24 9.70 2.90 9.37
CA ALA A 24 11.15 2.81 9.21
C ALA A 24 11.43 1.46 8.53
N PRO A 25 11.20 1.34 7.20
CA PRO A 25 11.51 0.09 6.52
C PRO A 25 13.00 -0.15 6.69
N HIS A 26 13.33 -1.30 7.27
CA HIS A 26 14.70 -1.80 7.23
C HIS A 26 15.13 -1.85 5.76
N TYR A 27 16.41 -1.61 5.43
CA TYR A 27 16.84 -1.50 4.02
C TYR A 27 16.39 -2.69 3.16
N ASN A 28 16.35 -3.89 3.74
CA ASN A 28 15.82 -5.11 3.11
C ASN A 28 14.36 -4.99 2.66
N HIS A 29 13.50 -4.33 3.45
CA HIS A 29 12.09 -4.11 3.11
C HIS A 29 11.98 -3.24 1.84
N GLY A 30 12.71 -2.13 1.76
CA GLY A 30 12.76 -1.30 0.55
C GLY A 30 13.34 -2.04 -0.68
N VAL A 31 14.34 -2.91 -0.49
CA VAL A 31 14.87 -3.75 -1.57
C VAL A 31 13.81 -4.72 -2.07
N LEU A 32 13.03 -5.34 -1.18
CA LEU A 32 11.95 -6.26 -1.55
C LEU A 32 10.81 -5.53 -2.27
N ILE A 33 10.38 -4.35 -1.78
CA ILE A 33 9.37 -3.51 -2.44
C ILE A 33 9.78 -3.27 -3.90
N ARG A 34 11.03 -2.83 -4.11
CA ARG A 34 11.54 -2.53 -5.44
C ARG A 34 11.58 -3.77 -6.34
N LEU A 35 12.12 -4.88 -5.86
CA LEU A 35 12.29 -6.08 -6.69
C LEU A 35 10.94 -6.70 -7.08
N LEU A 36 10.02 -6.82 -6.13
CA LEU A 36 8.68 -7.34 -6.39
C LEU A 36 7.87 -6.37 -7.24
N GLY A 37 7.91 -5.08 -6.92
CA GLY A 37 7.22 -4.03 -7.66
C GLY A 37 7.63 -4.00 -9.12
N ASN A 38 8.93 -4.04 -9.42
CA ASN A 38 9.44 -4.09 -10.79
C ASN A 38 8.98 -5.36 -11.51
N ASN A 39 9.05 -6.52 -10.86
CA ASN A 39 8.63 -7.77 -11.48
C ASN A 39 7.13 -7.77 -11.80
N ILE A 40 6.31 -7.18 -10.94
CA ILE A 40 4.87 -7.01 -11.20
C ILE A 40 4.68 -6.04 -12.38
N GLU A 41 5.30 -4.86 -12.34
CA GLU A 41 5.17 -3.81 -13.36
C GLU A 41 5.54 -4.30 -14.76
N ASP A 42 6.61 -5.09 -14.90
CA ASP A 42 7.07 -5.67 -16.18
C ASP A 42 6.01 -6.58 -16.85
N ASN A 43 5.01 -7.04 -16.09
CA ASN A 43 3.93 -7.90 -16.56
C ASN A 43 2.57 -7.16 -16.66
N LEU A 44 2.55 -5.84 -16.53
CA LEU A 44 1.34 -5.03 -16.63
C LEU A 44 1.24 -4.31 -17.98
N ASP A 45 0.06 -4.41 -18.60
CA ASP A 45 -0.30 -3.55 -19.73
C ASP A 45 -0.89 -2.22 -19.25
N TYR A 46 -0.71 -1.18 -20.06
CA TYR A 46 -1.43 0.10 -19.87
C TYR A 46 -2.95 -0.13 -19.87
N PRO A 47 -3.73 0.53 -18.98
CA PRO A 47 -3.33 1.60 -18.06
C PRO A 47 -2.94 1.14 -16.64
N CYS A 48 -2.63 -0.15 -16.44
CA CYS A 48 -2.26 -0.63 -15.11
C CYS A 48 -0.83 -0.21 -14.76
N ARG A 49 -0.61 0.26 -13.53
CA ARG A 49 0.70 0.62 -12.99
C ARG A 49 0.82 0.18 -11.54
N VAL A 50 2.05 -0.07 -11.12
CA VAL A 50 2.46 -0.29 -9.75
C VAL A 50 2.66 1.06 -9.05
N ALA A 51 2.02 1.21 -7.89
CA ALA A 51 2.30 2.27 -6.93
C ALA A 51 2.99 1.66 -5.70
N LEU A 52 4.06 2.32 -5.22
CA LEU A 52 4.90 1.83 -4.13
C LEU A 52 4.84 2.78 -2.94
N ASP A 53 4.55 2.24 -1.75
CA ASP A 53 4.77 2.80 -0.41
C ASP A 53 4.44 4.30 -0.16
N CYS A 54 3.69 4.95 -1.05
CA CYS A 54 3.37 6.38 -0.97
C CYS A 54 1.94 6.72 -1.40
N LEU A 55 1.17 5.72 -1.82
CA LEU A 55 -0.19 5.91 -2.30
C LEU A 55 -1.20 5.70 -1.18
N ASP A 56 -1.94 6.75 -0.85
CA ASP A 56 -3.15 6.63 -0.03
C ASP A 56 -4.25 5.97 -0.85
N VAL A 57 -4.78 4.85 -0.36
CA VAL A 57 -5.85 4.10 -1.02
C VAL A 57 -7.07 4.07 -0.12
N LYS A 58 -8.20 4.58 -0.62
CA LYS A 58 -9.49 4.49 0.04
C LYS A 58 -10.16 3.16 -0.29
N PHE A 59 -10.28 2.28 0.71
CA PHE A 59 -11.01 1.02 0.59
C PHE A 59 -12.49 1.23 0.94
N ASP A 60 -12.77 2.01 1.97
CA ASP A 60 -14.11 2.45 2.34
C ASP A 60 -14.05 3.79 3.10
N ASN A 61 -15.19 4.30 3.56
CA ASN A 61 -15.28 5.59 4.26
C ASN A 61 -14.49 5.65 5.58
N ASN A 62 -14.19 4.51 6.18
CA ASN A 62 -13.49 4.37 7.45
C ASN A 62 -12.08 3.78 7.27
N ASN A 63 -11.68 3.43 6.05
CA ASN A 63 -10.43 2.74 5.76
C ASN A 63 -9.67 3.41 4.61
N ILE A 64 -8.62 4.15 4.97
CA ILE A 64 -7.56 4.61 4.07
C ILE A 64 -6.27 3.93 4.52
N ARG A 65 -5.59 3.23 3.61
CA ARG A 65 -4.33 2.53 3.88
C ARG A 65 -3.25 2.97 2.90
N GLN A 66 -2.00 2.73 3.26
CA GLN A 66 -0.81 2.91 2.43
C GLN A 66 -0.12 1.55 2.27
N PRO A 67 -0.58 0.69 1.33
CA PRO A 67 0.03 -0.61 1.12
C PRO A 67 1.45 -0.48 0.57
N ASP A 68 2.31 -1.46 0.85
CA ASP A 68 3.70 -1.45 0.35
C ASP A 68 3.76 -1.47 -1.19
N ILE A 69 2.90 -2.27 -1.83
CA ILE A 69 2.74 -2.31 -3.30
C ILE A 69 1.25 -2.40 -3.63
N SER A 70 0.80 -1.57 -4.58
CA SER A 70 -0.55 -1.63 -5.14
C SER A 70 -0.50 -1.64 -6.66
N VAL A 71 -1.40 -2.39 -7.31
CA VAL A 71 -1.66 -2.25 -8.76
C VAL A 71 -2.92 -1.43 -8.96
N ILE A 72 -2.75 -0.28 -9.60
CA ILE A 72 -3.80 0.70 -9.88
C ILE A 72 -4.04 0.83 -11.38
N ASN A 73 -5.16 1.44 -11.74
CA ASN A 73 -5.37 2.00 -13.07
C ASN A 73 -5.07 3.51 -12.99
N VAL A 74 -4.11 4.01 -13.78
CA VAL A 74 -3.74 5.45 -13.72
C VAL A 74 -4.80 6.38 -14.29
N GLU A 75 -5.80 5.85 -14.99
CA GLU A 75 -6.94 6.62 -15.49
C GLU A 75 -8.10 6.68 -14.48
N ASP A 76 -8.02 5.96 -13.36
CA ASP A 76 -9.04 6.01 -12.31
C ASP A 76 -8.96 7.33 -11.50
N THR A 77 -9.96 7.55 -10.65
CA THR A 77 -10.13 8.81 -9.91
C THR A 77 -9.32 8.90 -8.62
N PHE A 78 -8.98 10.14 -8.28
CA PHE A 78 -8.40 10.54 -7.00
C PHE A 78 -9.30 11.58 -6.32
N GLU A 79 -9.45 11.48 -5.00
CA GLU A 79 -9.97 12.55 -4.13
C GLU A 79 -8.77 13.29 -3.52
N GLY A 80 -8.32 14.36 -4.17
CA GLY A 80 -7.06 15.02 -3.79
C GLY A 80 -5.86 14.10 -4.07
N THR A 81 -5.16 13.65 -3.02
CA THR A 81 -4.03 12.70 -3.14
C THR A 81 -4.46 11.25 -2.90
N VAL A 82 -5.72 10.99 -2.53
CA VAL A 82 -6.21 9.67 -2.17
C VAL A 82 -6.78 8.99 -3.40
N TYR A 83 -6.25 7.81 -3.74
CA TYR A 83 -6.79 6.97 -4.81
C TYR A 83 -8.13 6.37 -4.40
N THR A 84 -9.14 6.54 -5.25
CA THR A 84 -10.51 6.04 -5.02
C THR A 84 -10.97 5.05 -6.08
N GLY A 85 -10.11 4.75 -7.06
CA GLY A 85 -10.34 3.72 -8.05
C GLY A 85 -10.31 2.30 -7.48
N LYS A 86 -10.57 1.32 -8.35
CA LYS A 86 -10.54 -0.08 -7.94
C LYS A 86 -9.10 -0.58 -7.92
N ILE A 87 -8.64 -1.08 -6.78
CA ILE A 87 -7.34 -1.75 -6.67
C ILE A 87 -7.41 -3.15 -7.28
N LYS A 88 -6.41 -3.51 -8.08
CA LYS A 88 -6.32 -4.83 -8.74
C LYS A 88 -5.50 -5.83 -7.94
N LEU A 89 -4.48 -5.37 -7.23
CA LEU A 89 -3.59 -6.18 -6.40
C LEU A 89 -3.05 -5.32 -5.25
N VAL A 90 -2.88 -5.95 -4.07
CA VAL A 90 -2.15 -5.40 -2.93
C VAL A 90 -1.11 -6.42 -2.48
N VAL A 91 0.11 -5.98 -2.24
CA VAL A 91 1.16 -6.80 -1.61
C VAL A 91 1.69 -6.07 -0.39
N GLU A 92 1.85 -6.79 0.71
CA GLU A 92 2.36 -6.26 1.97
C GLU A 92 3.60 -7.06 2.39
N ILE A 93 4.73 -6.38 2.60
CA ILE A 93 5.97 -7.05 2.97
C ILE A 93 6.04 -7.13 4.49
N TRP A 94 5.68 -8.28 5.02
CA TRP A 94 5.64 -8.51 6.46
C TRP A 94 7.02 -8.62 7.10
N SER A 95 7.24 -7.85 8.16
CA SER A 95 8.38 -8.00 9.06
C SER A 95 8.02 -8.86 10.28
N PRO A 96 9.01 -9.46 10.97
CA PRO A 96 8.78 -10.18 12.23
C PRO A 96 8.11 -9.33 13.32
N GLU A 97 8.22 -8.00 13.26
CA GLU A 97 7.66 -7.08 14.24
C GLU A 97 6.14 -6.83 14.04
N ASN A 98 5.62 -7.08 12.82
CA ASN A 98 4.19 -6.92 12.55
C ASN A 98 3.38 -7.94 13.35
N LYS A 99 2.40 -7.45 14.12
CA LYS A 99 1.54 -8.30 14.94
C LYS A 99 0.65 -9.16 14.04
N ARG A 100 0.42 -10.41 14.43
CA ARG A 100 -0.49 -11.31 13.70
C ARG A 100 -1.88 -10.69 13.48
N SER A 101 -2.42 -10.02 14.49
CA SER A 101 -3.73 -9.37 14.42
C SER A 101 -3.79 -8.24 13.37
N GLU A 102 -2.69 -7.51 13.17
CA GLU A 102 -2.56 -6.47 12.14
C GLU A 102 -2.60 -7.09 10.75
N ARG A 103 -1.88 -8.20 10.55
CA ARG A 103 -1.89 -8.94 9.28
C ARG A 103 -3.29 -9.48 8.96
N GLU A 104 -3.95 -10.08 9.95
CA GLU A 104 -5.30 -10.63 9.79
C GLU A 104 -6.33 -9.53 9.50
N GLU A 105 -6.22 -8.35 10.13
CA GLU A 105 -7.07 -7.19 9.85
C GLU A 105 -6.92 -6.71 8.40
N LYS A 106 -5.69 -6.48 7.94
CA LYS A 106 -5.42 -6.07 6.56
C LYS A 106 -5.89 -7.09 5.53
N ILE A 107 -5.61 -8.39 5.75
CA ILE A 107 -6.08 -9.46 4.86
C ILE A 107 -7.61 -9.47 4.76
N ASN A 108 -8.31 -9.29 5.88
CA ASN A 108 -9.77 -9.26 5.89
C ASN A 108 -10.32 -8.01 5.19
N LEU A 109 -9.71 -6.85 5.38
CA LEU A 109 -10.05 -5.61 4.67
C LEU A 109 -9.90 -5.77 3.16
N TYR A 110 -8.79 -6.34 2.69
CA TYR A 110 -8.55 -6.50 1.25
C TYR A 110 -9.52 -7.53 0.64
N LYS A 111 -9.79 -8.64 1.34
CA LYS A 111 -10.78 -9.63 0.91
C LYS A 111 -12.19 -9.06 0.84
N SER A 112 -12.63 -8.26 1.82
CA SER A 112 -13.95 -7.63 1.79
C SER A 112 -14.10 -6.64 0.62
N ASN A 113 -12.99 -6.10 0.12
CA ASN A 113 -12.90 -5.26 -1.06
C ASN A 113 -12.63 -6.04 -2.37
N SER A 114 -12.84 -7.37 -2.36
CA SER A 114 -12.67 -8.25 -3.52
C SER A 114 -11.25 -8.29 -4.11
N ILE A 115 -10.23 -8.05 -3.27
CA ILE A 115 -8.82 -8.15 -3.64
C ILE A 115 -8.32 -9.51 -3.16
N ASN A 116 -8.10 -10.42 -4.12
CA ASN A 116 -7.94 -11.86 -3.84
C ASN A 116 -6.49 -12.32 -3.71
N GLN A 117 -5.51 -11.46 -3.97
CA GLN A 117 -4.10 -11.79 -3.82
C GLN A 117 -3.45 -10.80 -2.86
N THR A 118 -3.03 -11.34 -1.72
CA THR A 118 -2.17 -10.68 -0.73
C THR A 118 -0.97 -11.60 -0.57
N LEU A 119 0.19 -11.18 -1.06
CA LEU A 119 1.46 -11.83 -0.76
C LEU A 119 2.06 -11.18 0.49
#